data_AF-A0A317F2Y7-F1
#
_entry.id   AF-A0A317F2Y7-F1
#
_cell.length_a   1.000
_cell.length_b   1.000
_cell.length_c   1.000
_cell.angle_alpha   90.00
_cell.angle_beta   90.00
_cell.angle_gamma   90.00
#
_symmetry.space_group_name_H-M   'P 1'
#
loop_
_entity.id
_entity.type
_entity.pdbx_description
1 polymer ?
#
loop_
_entity_poly.entity_id
_entity_poly.type
_entity_poly.pdbx_seq_one_letter_code
_entity_poly.pdbx_strand_id
1 'polypeptide(L)'
;MNRRRKAGLKTFNEKDEAEEKTETSGSLYEASEDTIDQVELLVSEIRSLIAQNPGMDGSSLRNTLKALLNGHPQLKDSSYRDAINDLIISESDKHEAGIDPTEVDGLWAS
;
A
#
# COMPACT_ATOMS: atom_id res chain seq x y z
N MET A 1 38.18 -12.45 55.03
CA MET A 1 36.85 -12.87 54.56
C MET A 1 36.09 -11.62 54.14
N ASN A 2 35.90 -11.39 52.83
CA ASN A 2 34.59 -11.51 52.14
C ASN A 2 33.48 -10.70 52.82
N ARG A 3 32.74 -9.73 52.26
CA ARG A 3 32.39 -9.26 50.91
C ARG A 3 31.71 -7.86 51.15
N ARG A 4 31.97 -6.80 50.36
CA ARG A 4 31.06 -6.28 49.29
C ARG A 4 29.57 -6.24 49.74
N ARG A 5 28.82 -5.12 49.78
CA ARG A 5 28.70 -4.00 48.83
C ARG A 5 27.94 -2.80 49.44
N LYS A 6 28.20 -1.67 48.78
CA LYS A 6 27.68 -0.31 48.94
C LYS A 6 26.15 -0.20 48.87
N ALA A 7 25.68 0.86 49.53
CA ALA A 7 24.36 1.46 49.49
C ALA A 7 23.65 1.33 48.12
N GLY A 8 22.44 0.78 48.16
CA GLY A 8 21.53 0.73 47.04
C GLY A 8 20.19 1.34 47.45
N LEU A 9 19.98 2.60 47.10
CA LEU A 9 18.67 3.03 46.62
C LEU A 9 18.93 4.13 45.60
N LYS A 10 19.08 3.68 44.35
CA LYS A 10 19.23 4.54 43.18
C LYS A 10 17.90 5.24 42.94
N THR A 11 17.96 6.56 42.87
CA THR A 11 17.06 7.38 42.08
C THR A 11 17.06 6.86 40.64
N PHE A 12 15.92 6.37 40.16
CA PHE A 12 15.69 6.16 38.73
C PHE A 12 14.54 7.06 38.31
N ASN A 13 14.92 8.19 37.72
CA ASN A 13 14.08 8.99 36.85
C ASN A 13 14.72 8.87 35.47
N GLU A 14 14.20 7.98 34.63
CA GLU A 14 14.24 8.00 33.16
C GLU A 14 13.50 6.72 32.72
N LYS A 15 12.28 6.82 32.20
CA LYS A 15 11.94 6.98 30.78
C LYS A 15 12.55 5.86 29.91
N ASP A 16 11.82 4.75 29.85
CA ASP A 16 11.97 3.58 28.97
C ASP A 16 10.65 2.79 29.22
N GLU A 17 9.83 2.30 28.29
CA GLU A 17 9.85 1.89 26.89
C GLU A 17 8.36 1.96 26.44
N ALA A 18 7.91 2.03 25.20
CA ALA A 18 8.48 1.63 23.93
C ALA A 18 7.85 2.53 22.85
N GLU A 19 8.67 3.39 22.25
CA GLU A 19 8.38 3.89 20.92
C GLU A 19 8.96 2.84 19.97
N GLU A 20 8.14 1.85 19.60
CA GLU A 20 8.46 0.96 18.48
C GLU A 20 8.36 1.78 17.20
N LYS A 21 9.38 2.61 16.95
CA LYS A 21 9.72 3.06 15.62
C LYS A 21 10.24 1.83 14.89
N THR A 22 9.33 1.13 14.22
CA THR A 22 9.70 0.28 13.10
C THR A 22 10.44 1.15 12.09
N GLU A 23 11.76 1.05 12.13
CA GLU A 23 12.64 1.36 11.02
C GLU A 23 12.25 0.48 9.84
N THR A 24 11.36 0.98 8.97
CA THR A 24 11.35 0.52 7.59
C THR A 24 12.27 1.44 6.80
N SER A 25 13.57 1.14 6.89
CA SER A 25 14.49 1.50 5.81
C SER A 25 14.00 0.82 4.54
N GLY A 26 13.57 1.63 3.57
CA GLY A 26 13.10 1.12 2.29
C GLY A 26 12.88 2.25 1.32
N SER A 27 13.97 2.79 0.79
CA SER A 27 14.03 3.57 -0.46
C SER A 27 12.78 4.41 -0.73
N LEU A 28 12.71 5.59 -0.12
CA LEU A 28 11.90 6.67 -0.65
C LEU A 28 12.50 7.00 -2.02
N TYR A 29 12.13 6.23 -3.04
CA TYR A 29 12.22 6.69 -4.42
C TYR A 29 11.62 8.08 -4.38
N GLU A 30 12.39 9.09 -4.78
CA GLU A 30 11.86 10.42 -5.05
C GLU A 30 10.74 10.24 -6.08
N ALA A 31 9.52 10.00 -5.59
CA ALA A 31 8.33 10.07 -6.39
C ALA A 31 8.26 11.55 -6.77
N SER A 32 8.65 11.85 -8.01
CA SER A 32 8.43 13.16 -8.61
C SER A 32 6.97 13.56 -8.39
N GLU A 33 6.70 14.86 -8.23
CA GLU A 33 5.33 15.36 -8.08
C GLU A 33 4.41 14.82 -9.20
N ASP A 34 4.94 14.67 -10.42
CA ASP A 34 4.26 14.01 -11.56
C ASP A 34 3.78 12.58 -11.29
N THR A 35 4.55 11.76 -10.54
CA THR A 35 4.13 10.40 -10.20
C THR A 35 3.00 10.39 -9.17
N ILE A 36 2.97 11.35 -8.25
CA ILE A 36 1.90 11.46 -7.25
C ILE A 36 0.60 11.86 -7.94
N ASP A 37 0.64 12.87 -8.81
CA ASP A 37 -0.53 13.30 -9.58
C ASP A 37 -1.12 12.17 -10.43
N GLN A 38 -0.25 11.34 -11.03
CA GLN A 38 -0.68 10.18 -11.81
C GLN A 38 -1.30 9.08 -10.95
N VAL A 39 -0.78 8.86 -9.74
CA VAL A 39 -1.39 7.93 -8.79
C VAL A 39 -2.77 8.44 -8.38
N GLU A 40 -2.92 9.72 -8.04
CA GLU A 40 -4.21 10.28 -7.66
C GLU A 40 -5.23 10.19 -8.80
N LEU A 41 -4.81 10.48 -10.02
CA LEU A 41 -5.66 10.35 -11.21
C LEU A 41 -6.09 8.90 -11.42
N LEU A 42 -5.16 7.95 -11.37
CA LEU A 42 -5.45 6.52 -11.50
C LEU A 42 -6.41 6.03 -10.41
N VAL A 43 -6.17 6.42 -9.15
CA VAL A 43 -7.02 6.07 -8.01
C VAL A 43 -8.45 6.59 -8.20
N SER A 44 -8.58 7.84 -8.67
CA SER A 44 -9.88 8.45 -8.98
C SER A 44 -10.59 7.70 -10.09
N GLU A 45 -9.88 7.35 -11.17
CA GLU A 45 -10.43 6.58 -12.28
C GLU A 45 -10.87 5.17 -11.85
N ILE A 46 -10.06 4.44 -11.08
CA ILE A 46 -10.42 3.10 -10.56
C ILE A 46 -11.71 3.17 -9.75
N ARG A 47 -11.78 4.09 -8.79
CA ARG A 47 -12.98 4.26 -7.94
C ARG A 47 -14.19 4.63 -8.77
N SER A 48 -14.04 5.57 -9.69
CA SER A 48 -15.11 6.03 -10.55
C SER A 48 -15.62 4.92 -11.46
N LEU A 49 -14.72 4.11 -12.01
CA LEU A 49 -15.02 3.00 -12.89
C LEU A 49 -15.83 1.91 -12.18
N ILE A 50 -15.39 1.52 -10.99
CA ILE A 50 -16.07 0.51 -10.18
C ILE A 50 -17.40 1.04 -9.65
N ALA A 51 -17.44 2.29 -9.19
CA ALA A 51 -18.66 2.90 -8.67
C ALA A 51 -19.74 3.15 -9.75
N GLN A 52 -19.33 3.52 -10.97
CA GLN A 52 -20.26 3.76 -12.08
C GLN A 52 -20.81 2.48 -12.70
N ASN A 53 -20.17 1.34 -12.47
CA ASN A 53 -20.57 0.06 -13.03
C ASN A 53 -20.86 -0.98 -11.93
N PRO A 54 -21.86 -0.74 -11.06
CA PRO A 54 -22.26 -1.72 -10.05
C PRO A 54 -22.75 -2.99 -10.74
N GLY A 55 -22.16 -4.14 -10.40
CA GLY A 55 -22.45 -5.43 -11.04
C GLY A 55 -21.69 -5.70 -12.34
N MET A 56 -20.63 -4.93 -12.64
CA MET A 56 -19.67 -5.30 -13.68
C MET A 56 -19.08 -6.68 -13.35
N ASP A 57 -19.09 -7.59 -14.33
CA ASP A 57 -18.49 -8.90 -14.13
C ASP A 57 -16.97 -8.78 -13.96
N GLY A 58 -16.38 -9.66 -13.17
CA GLY A 58 -14.94 -9.62 -12.89
C GLY A 58 -14.07 -9.67 -14.16
N SER A 59 -14.52 -10.26 -15.27
CA SER A 59 -13.76 -10.28 -16.52
C SER A 59 -13.74 -8.93 -17.22
N SER A 60 -14.89 -8.26 -17.31
CA SER A 60 -14.99 -6.90 -17.82
C SER A 60 -14.19 -5.93 -16.94
N LEU A 61 -14.28 -6.07 -15.62
CA LEU A 61 -13.52 -5.23 -14.70
C LEU A 61 -12.01 -5.44 -14.87
N ARG A 62 -11.53 -6.70 -14.93
CA ARG A 62 -10.12 -7.01 -15.19
C ARG A 62 -9.62 -6.44 -16.50
N ASN A 63 -10.38 -6.59 -17.60
CA ASN A 63 -9.98 -6.01 -18.89
C ASN A 63 -9.87 -4.48 -18.84
N THR A 64 -10.82 -3.84 -18.16
CA THR A 64 -10.85 -2.38 -18.08
C THR A 64 -9.75 -1.85 -17.17
N LEU A 65 -9.53 -2.48 -16.01
CA LEU A 65 -8.41 -2.17 -15.13
C LEU A 65 -7.06 -2.42 -15.83
N LYS A 66 -6.93 -3.50 -16.60
CA LYS A 66 -5.70 -3.77 -17.37
C LYS A 66 -5.41 -2.64 -18.37
N ALA A 67 -6.43 -2.17 -19.09
CA ALA A 67 -6.26 -1.04 -20.02
C ALA A 67 -5.87 0.24 -19.27
N LEU A 68 -6.47 0.48 -18.10
CA LEU A 68 -6.17 1.61 -17.23
C LEU A 68 -4.70 1.57 -16.76
N LEU A 69 -4.28 0.47 -16.15
CA LEU A 69 -2.93 0.29 -15.61
C LEU A 69 -1.84 0.35 -16.70
N ASN A 70 -2.14 -0.16 -17.90
CA ASN A 70 -1.25 -0.04 -19.06
C ASN A 70 -1.04 1.42 -19.52
N GLY A 71 -1.96 2.34 -19.18
CA GLY A 71 -1.78 3.77 -19.39
C GLY A 71 -0.74 4.41 -18.46
N HIS A 72 -0.35 3.72 -17.39
CA HIS A 72 0.55 4.21 -16.35
C HIS A 72 1.72 3.25 -16.09
N PRO A 73 2.57 2.95 -17.09
CA PRO A 73 3.66 1.98 -16.94
C PRO A 73 4.68 2.37 -15.87
N GLN A 74 4.89 3.67 -15.62
CA GLN A 74 5.76 4.16 -14.54
C GLN A 74 5.29 3.76 -13.13
N LEU A 75 4.00 3.46 -12.95
CA LEU A 75 3.47 3.04 -11.65
C LEU A 75 3.71 1.55 -11.37
N LYS A 76 3.98 0.76 -12.42
CA LYS A 76 4.28 -0.68 -12.33
C LYS A 76 5.53 -0.96 -11.49
N ASP A 77 6.58 -0.19 -11.70
CA ASP A 77 7.85 -0.34 -10.97
C ASP A 77 7.93 0.59 -9.75
N SER A 78 6.84 1.30 -9.43
CA SER A 78 6.79 2.23 -8.31
C SER A 78 6.41 1.53 -7.00
N SER A 79 6.76 2.15 -5.88
CA SER A 79 6.30 1.75 -4.54
C SER A 79 4.79 1.87 -4.35
N TYR A 80 4.07 2.51 -5.28
CA TYR A 80 2.61 2.65 -5.22
C TYR A 80 1.87 1.44 -5.78
N ARG A 81 2.54 0.53 -6.50
CA ARG A 81 1.91 -0.64 -7.10
C ARG A 81 1.11 -1.45 -6.08
N ASP A 82 1.70 -1.74 -4.93
CA ASP A 82 1.05 -2.54 -3.88
C ASP A 82 -0.18 -1.80 -3.32
N ALA A 83 -0.08 -0.49 -3.08
CA ALA A 83 -1.20 0.32 -2.61
C ALA A 83 -2.34 0.43 -3.65
N ILE A 84 -2.01 0.51 -4.94
CA ILE A 84 -2.98 0.49 -6.03
C ILE A 84 -3.66 -0.89 -6.10
N ASN A 85 -2.90 -1.98 -5.91
CA ASN A 85 -3.46 -3.33 -5.88
C ASN A 85 -4.45 -3.49 -4.73
N ASP A 86 -4.08 -3.07 -3.53
CA ASP A 86 -4.94 -3.11 -2.35
C ASP A 86 -6.21 -2.29 -2.54
N LEU A 87 -6.12 -1.12 -3.20
CA LEU A 87 -7.28 -0.32 -3.57
C LEU A 87 -8.21 -1.07 -4.52
N ILE A 88 -7.67 -1.67 -5.58
CA ILE A 88 -8.45 -2.43 -6.57
C ILE A 88 -9.21 -3.56 -5.87
N ILE A 89 -8.52 -4.33 -5.02
CA ILE A 89 -9.13 -5.44 -4.27
C ILE A 89 -10.24 -4.92 -3.36
N SER A 90 -9.94 -3.89 -2.57
CA SER A 90 -10.89 -3.30 -1.62
C SER A 90 -12.14 -2.74 -2.30
N GLU A 91 -11.98 -2.12 -3.47
CA GLU A 91 -13.10 -1.54 -4.20
C GLU A 91 -13.88 -2.60 -4.99
N SER A 92 -13.19 -3.61 -5.53
CA SER A 92 -13.81 -4.79 -6.11
C SER A 92 -14.71 -5.53 -5.12
N ASP A 93 -14.23 -5.73 -3.88
CA ASP A 93 -14.96 -6.45 -2.82
C ASP A 93 -16.25 -5.72 -2.44
N LYS A 94 -16.19 -4.39 -2.29
CA LYS A 94 -17.37 -3.55 -2.03
C LYS A 94 -18.45 -3.63 -3.10
N HIS A 95 -18.07 -3.93 -4.33
CA HIS A 95 -18.97 -3.96 -5.48
C HIS A 95 -19.25 -5.38 -5.99
N GLU A 96 -18.92 -6.41 -5.19
CA GLU A 96 -19.11 -7.83 -5.48
C GLU A 96 -18.48 -8.29 -6.82
N ALA A 97 -17.47 -7.57 -7.30
CA ALA A 97 -16.80 -7.89 -8.57
C ALA A 97 -15.79 -9.04 -8.45
N GLY A 98 -15.31 -9.31 -7.22
CA GLY A 98 -14.59 -10.53 -6.85
C GLY A 98 -13.25 -10.73 -7.56
N ILE A 99 -12.40 -9.71 -7.60
CA ILE A 99 -11.01 -9.83 -8.09
C ILE A 99 -10.07 -10.26 -6.96
N ASP A 100 -9.34 -11.35 -7.20
CA ASP A 100 -8.34 -11.88 -6.27
C ASP A 100 -6.99 -11.11 -6.35
N PRO A 101 -6.20 -11.07 -5.26
CA PRO A 101 -4.90 -10.39 -5.23
C PRO A 101 -3.93 -10.87 -6.31
N THR A 102 -3.90 -12.18 -6.57
CA THR A 102 -3.06 -12.79 -7.61
C THR A 102 -3.47 -12.34 -9.00
N GLU A 103 -4.76 -12.09 -9.23
CA GLU A 103 -5.26 -11.58 -10.51
C GLU A 103 -4.88 -10.12 -10.70
N VAL A 104 -4.99 -9.31 -9.64
CA VAL A 104 -4.60 -7.89 -9.67
C VAL A 104 -3.12 -7.72 -10.00
N ASP A 105 -2.24 -8.50 -9.38
CA ASP A 105 -0.80 -8.46 -9.68
C ASP A 105 -0.53 -8.79 -11.16
N GLY A 106 -1.29 -9.75 -11.71
CA GLY A 106 -1.26 -10.13 -13.12
C GLY A 106 -1.77 -9.07 -14.10
N LEU A 107 -2.53 -8.07 -13.65
CA LEU A 107 -2.97 -6.95 -14.50
C LEU A 107 -1.79 -6.10 -14.99
N TRP A 108 -0.70 -6.07 -14.22
CA TRP A 108 0.53 -5.37 -14.56
C TRP A 108 1.43 -6.13 -15.54
N ALA A 109 1.17 -7.42 -15.81
CA ALA A 109 2.06 -8.29 -16.58
C ALA A 109 2.10 -8.01 -18.09
N SER A 110 1.60 -6.85 -18.54
CA SER A 110 1.64 -6.42 -19.94
C SER A 110 2.94 -5.70 -20.30
#